data_AF-A0A6N8V9C5-F1
#
_entry.id   AF-A0A6N8V9C5-F1
#
_cell.length_a   1.000
_cell.length_b   1.000
_cell.length_c   1.000
_cell.angle_alpha   90.00
_cell.angle_beta   90.00
_cell.angle_gamma   90.00
#
_symmetry.space_group_name_H-M   'P 1'
#
loop_
_entity.id
_entity.type
_entity.pdbx_description
1 polymer ?
#
loop_
_entity_poly.entity_id
_entity_poly.type
_entity_poly.pdbx_seq_one_letter_code
_entity_poly.pdbx_strand_id
1 'polypeptide(L)' 'MGLTASEAVRLFFHRIAVDQAFPLELNVPNARTRRAMAESEEMMRRGTARFASADEVFAELEEARGQ' A
#
# COMPACT_ATOMS: atom_id res chain seq x y z
N MET A 1 23.52 -24.18 2.27
CA MET A 1 22.65 -23.46 3.24
C MET A 1 21.75 -24.51 3.86
N GLY A 2 21.91 -24.80 5.16
CA GLY A 2 21.45 -26.04 5.81
C GLY A 2 19.96 -26.13 6.17
N LEU A 3 19.07 -25.63 5.32
CA LEU A 3 17.62 -25.79 5.48
C LEU A 3 17.03 -26.41 4.22
N THR A 4 16.18 -27.40 4.40
CA THR A 4 15.30 -27.90 3.33
C THR A 4 14.20 -26.88 3.03
N ALA A 5 13.63 -26.93 1.83
CA ALA A 5 12.51 -26.07 1.45
C ALA A 5 11.34 -26.20 2.44
N SER A 6 11.05 -27.42 2.92
CA SER A 6 9.99 -27.64 3.90
C SER A 6 10.28 -27.01 5.26
N GLU A 7 11.55 -26.97 5.69
CA GLU A 7 11.93 -26.29 6.94
C GLU A 7 11.80 -24.77 6.80
N ALA A 8 12.20 -24.21 5.66
CA ALA A 8 12.04 -22.78 5.38
C ALA A 8 10.55 -22.36 5.39
N VAL A 9 9.67 -23.14 4.77
CA VAL A 9 8.22 -22.88 4.77
C VAL A 9 7.63 -22.96 6.18
N ARG A 10 8.04 -23.95 6.99
CA ARG A 10 7.59 -24.06 8.39
C ARG A 10 8.00 -22.86 9.23
N LEU A 11 9.25 -22.43 9.13
CA LEU A 11 9.75 -21.26 9.85
C LEU A 11 9.02 -19.98 9.42
N PHE A 12 8.78 -19.83 8.12
CA PHE A 12 8.06 -18.69 7.56
C PHE A 12 6.63 -18.57 8.12
N PHE A 13 5.84 -19.65 8.08
CA PHE A 13 4.50 -19.65 8.65
C PHE A 13 4.48 -19.47 10.16
N HIS A 14 5.45 -20.05 10.87
CA HIS A 14 5.59 -19.82 12.31
C HIS A 14 5.80 -18.33 12.62
N ARG A 15 6.68 -17.65 11.86
CA ARG A 15 6.93 -16.21 12.04
C ARG A 15 5.69 -15.36 11.75
N ILE A 16 4.90 -15.70 10.72
CA ILE A 16 3.61 -15.06 10.45
C ILE A 16 2.66 -15.19 11.64
N ALA A 17 2.54 -16.40 12.20
CA ALA A 17 1.63 -16.65 13.31
C ALA A 17 2.05 -15.92 14.59
N VAL A 18 3.36 -15.84 14.87
CA VAL A 18 3.89 -15.16 16.06
C VAL A 18 3.77 -13.65 15.96
N ASP A 19 4.14 -13.07 14.82
CA ASP A 19 4.18 -11.60 14.66
C ASP A 19 2.87 -10.99 14.15
N GLN A 20 1.92 -11.83 13.69
CA GLN A 20 0.70 -11.38 13.01
C GLN A 20 1.00 -10.43 11.83
N ALA A 21 2.16 -10.62 11.20
CA ALA A 21 2.68 -9.78 10.15
C ALA A 21 3.44 -10.60 9.13
N PHE A 22 3.59 -10.05 7.91
CA PHE A 22 4.40 -10.67 6.88
C PHE A 22 5.89 -10.45 7.21
N PRO A 23 6.71 -11.52 7.35
CA PRO A 23 8.07 -11.39 7.89
C PRO A 23 9.09 -10.72 6.97
N LEU A 24 8.76 -10.54 5.69
CA LEU A 24 9.64 -9.94 4.70
C LEU A 24 9.12 -8.56 4.32
N GLU A 25 10.01 -7.59 4.18
CA GLU A 25 9.60 -6.26 3.73
C GLU A 25 9.15 -6.31 2.25
N LEU A 26 7.85 -6.11 2.02
CA LEU A 26 7.27 -6.02 0.68
C LEU A 26 7.46 -4.59 0.13
N ASN A 27 8.71 -4.24 -0.20
CA ASN A 27 9.08 -2.90 -0.65
C ASN A 27 8.72 -2.60 -2.12
N VAL A 28 8.08 -3.52 -2.84
CA VAL A 28 7.75 -3.36 -4.25
C VAL A 28 6.24 -3.17 -4.42
N PRO A 29 5.77 -1.93 -4.66
CA PRO A 29 4.36 -1.68 -4.96
C PRO A 29 3.94 -2.45 -6.22
N ASN A 30 2.72 -2.99 -6.23
CA ASN A 30 2.18 -3.66 -7.41
C ASN A 30 1.95 -2.67 -8.56
N ALA A 31 1.70 -3.18 -9.77
CA ALA A 31 1.56 -2.35 -10.96
C ALA A 31 0.42 -1.30 -10.84
N ARG A 32 -0.70 -1.66 -10.21
CA ARG A 32 -1.83 -0.75 -9.99
C ARG A 32 -1.44 0.40 -9.07
N THR A 33 -0.77 0.10 -7.96
CA THR A 33 -0.29 1.10 -7.00
C THR A 33 0.72 2.04 -7.66
N ARG A 34 1.67 1.52 -8.43
CA ARG A 34 2.63 2.37 -9.17
C ARG A 34 1.94 3.31 -10.15
N ARG A 35 0.91 2.85 -10.85
CA ARG A 35 0.12 3.71 -11.76
C ARG A 35 -0.58 4.83 -11.00
N ALA A 36 -1.24 4.51 -9.88
CA ALA A 36 -1.93 5.51 -9.06
C ALA A 36 -0.96 6.55 -8.47
N MET A 37 0.26 6.14 -8.09
CA MET A 37 1.31 7.06 -7.64
C MET A 37 1.72 8.03 -8.75
N ALA A 38 1.96 7.52 -9.97
CA ALA A 38 2.33 8.37 -11.11
C ALA A 38 1.23 9.38 -11.48
N GLU A 39 -0.04 8.96 -11.41
CA GLU A 39 -1.20 9.84 -11.60
C GLU A 39 -1.24 10.95 -10.53
N SER A 40 -1.06 10.58 -9.26
CA SER A 40 -1.01 11.54 -8.15
C SER A 40 0.14 12.56 -8.31
N GLU A 41 1.33 12.10 -8.70
CA GLU A 41 2.49 12.98 -8.99
C GLU A 41 2.19 13.97 -10.12
N GLU A 42 1.42 13.57 -11.13
CA GLU A 42 0.98 14.46 -12.20
C GLU A 42 -0.05 15.49 -11.69
N MET A 43 -1.03 15.08 -10.90
CA MET A 43 -2.00 15.98 -10.28
C MET A 43 -1.34 17.02 -9.36
N MET A 44 -0.34 16.59 -8.59
CA MET A 44 0.47 17.50 -7.76
C MET A 44 1.23 18.52 -8.61
N ARG A 45 1.85 18.09 -9.72
CA ARG A 45 2.54 19.00 -10.65
C ARG A 45 1.59 20.00 -11.31
N ARG A 46 0.36 19.58 -11.61
CA ARG A 46 -0.69 20.46 -12.17
C ARG A 46 -1.33 21.40 -11.14
N GLY A 47 -1.07 21.18 -9.85
CA GLY A 47 -1.63 21.99 -8.76
C GLY A 47 -3.09 21.70 -8.43
N THR A 48 -3.66 20.61 -8.95
CA THR A 48 -5.09 20.28 -8.85
C THR A 48 -5.46 19.48 -7.59
N ALA A 49 -4.49 19.18 -6.73
CA ALA A 49 -4.67 18.31 -5.55
C ALA A 49 -4.55 19.07 -4.21
N ARG A 50 -4.97 20.35 -4.16
CA ARG A 50 -4.86 21.18 -2.96
C ARG A 50 -6.22 21.31 -2.28
N PHE A 51 -6.27 20.96 -1.01
CA PHE A 51 -7.39 21.18 -0.11
C PHE A 51 -6.92 22.06 1.06
N ALA A 52 -7.75 22.97 1.53
CA ALA A 52 -7.42 23.91 2.60
C ALA A 52 -7.72 23.35 4.00
N SER A 53 -8.53 22.30 4.11
CA SER A 53 -8.89 21.67 5.38
C SER A 53 -9.14 20.17 5.25
N ALA A 54 -9.15 19.46 6.38
CA ALA A 54 -9.52 18.04 6.41
C ALA A 54 -10.99 17.83 6.00
N ASP A 55 -11.89 18.75 6.35
CA ASP A 55 -13.31 18.68 6.00
C ASP A 55 -13.53 18.72 4.48
N GLU A 56 -12.78 19.56 3.77
CA GLU A 56 -12.80 19.62 2.29
C GLU A 56 -12.35 18.29 1.66
N VAL A 57 -11.34 17.63 2.24
CA VAL A 57 -10.88 16.32 1.76
C VAL A 57 -11.97 15.27 1.94
N PHE A 58 -12.61 15.22 3.11
CA PHE A 58 -13.65 14.22 3.38
C PHE A 58 -14.90 14.44 2.53
N ALA A 59 -15.33 15.69 2.32
CA ALA A 59 -16.46 16.01 1.45
C ALA A 59 -16.23 15.53 0.01
N GLU A 60 -15.07 15.82 -0.58
CA GLU A 60 -14.72 15.38 -1.94
C GLU A 60 -14.67 13.83 -2.04
N LEU A 61 -14.12 13.16 -1.03
CA LEU A 61 -14.06 11.69 -1.01
C LEU A 61 -15.45 11.04 -0.90
N GLU A 62 -16.38 11.66 -0.18
CA GLU A 62 -17.78 11.20 -0.09
C GLU A 62 -18.53 11.41 -1.40
N GLU A 63 -18.37 12.57 -2.05
CA GLU A 63 -18.92 12.85 -3.38
C GLU A 63 -18.36 11.92 -4.47
N ALA A 64 -17.07 11.60 -4.41
CA ALA A 64 -16.44 10.65 -5.33
C ALA A 64 -16.87 9.19 -5.09
N ARG A 65 -17.34 8.84 -3.88
CA ARG A 65 -17.86 7.51 -3.54
C ARG A 65 -19.33 7.31 -3.93
N GLY A 66 -20.08 8.40 -4.06
CA GLY A 66 -21.50 8.40 -4.42
C GLY A 66 -21.79 8.34 -5.93
N GLN A 67 -20.74 8.31 -6.75
CA GLN A 67 -20.77 8.17 -8.22
C GLN A 67 -20.28 6.78 -8.64
#